data_AF-A0A9P4PUV5-F1
#
_entry.id   AF-A0A9P4PUV5-F1
#
_cell.length_a   1.000
_cell.length_b   1.000
_cell.length_c   1.000
_cell.angle_alpha   90.00
_cell.angle_beta   90.00
_cell.angle_gamma   90.00
#
_symmetry.space_group_name_H-M   'P 1'
#
loop_
_entity.id
_entity.type
_entity.pdbx_description
1 polymer ?
#
loop_
_entity_poly.entity_id
_entity_poly.type
_entity_poly.pdbx_seq_one_letter_code
_entity_poly.pdbx_strand_id
1 'polypeptide(L)'
;MNAEGLLRKQGWRGAGFSLDTSDRGIKKPLLISHKQDQLGLGKKKASHTTDDQWWMRAFDESLQNLGSGKTSTLTQIQEKGINHGGLYGFFVKGEGLQGSIEEKSSTPTSGTTTPPTSAEDESTDDSESDSESTSSDDAASDSSKMTKSKKGQSKRKREAEEDVPAAKKLKQETSGVKINARAQANANGEVRTGMGPIGAEAWPKLCAVTSRIDKQVKGRVKKNEKAGAYSDATNVSDPTNPGKKPGKKAVKQQRQKVIRAVKKEMAKALVVEAIVKGELPMLNPGNWSKEEILQNYGKIEKGIKAVENANKMSNKIERQAKREQRKEAKTKVASTNARSKIEARQQPTEQSIVEAHLSQLSPEKQVDYAARAAEKSQTLEEYTLRRIEKKEAKRGEKEPGNQGEKIAPVETKGKSEKIAPWKAKRMLKQEQKDNRAKLAGKLKTRHKVTKNAEMNEGKNEEGVEDKAEDKTFMEKAARFGAVAKPIAVAA
;
A
#
# COMPACT_ATOMS: atom_id res chain seq x y z
N MET A 1 18.77 47.96 -1.62
CA MET A 1 19.75 47.25 -0.76
C MET A 1 19.92 45.83 -1.26
N ASN A 2 21.17 45.36 -1.44
CA ASN A 2 21.46 44.03 -1.96
C ASN A 2 21.79 43.06 -0.81
N ALA A 3 20.75 42.40 -0.25
CA ALA A 3 20.85 41.60 0.97
C ALA A 3 21.84 40.42 0.85
N GLU A 4 21.95 39.80 -0.33
CA GLU A 4 22.90 38.70 -0.55
C GLU A 4 24.35 39.17 -0.42
N GLY A 5 24.67 40.38 -0.88
CA GLY A 5 26.01 40.96 -0.74
C GLY A 5 26.38 41.25 0.72
N LEU A 6 25.41 41.70 1.53
CA LEU A 6 25.61 41.97 2.95
C LEU A 6 25.81 40.66 3.75
N LEU A 7 25.01 39.64 3.47
CA LEU A 7 25.16 38.32 4.08
C LEU A 7 26.46 37.62 3.66
N ARG A 8 26.89 37.72 2.40
CA ARG A 8 28.19 37.20 1.94
C ARG A 8 29.36 37.89 2.66
N LYS A 9 29.28 39.20 2.92
CA LYS A 9 30.27 39.92 3.76
C LYS A 9 30.28 39.42 5.22
N GLN A 10 29.16 38.89 5.72
CA GLN A 10 29.05 38.22 7.03
C GLN A 10 29.34 36.71 6.96
N GLY A 11 30.06 36.24 5.94
CA GLY A 11 30.50 34.83 5.83
C GLY A 11 29.44 33.86 5.27
N TRP A 12 28.26 34.32 4.87
CA TRP A 12 27.23 33.43 4.33
C TRP A 12 27.63 32.83 2.97
N ARG A 13 27.92 31.52 2.98
CA ARG A 13 28.35 30.74 1.79
C ARG A 13 27.22 30.46 0.78
N GLY A 14 25.97 30.83 1.09
CA GLY A 14 24.83 30.75 0.18
C GLY A 14 23.81 29.67 0.55
N ALA A 15 22.92 29.36 -0.40
CA ALA A 15 21.77 28.49 -0.15
C ALA A 15 22.18 27.06 0.26
N GLY A 16 21.78 26.66 1.46
CA GLY A 16 22.10 25.36 2.05
C GLY A 16 23.19 25.40 3.13
N PHE A 17 23.87 26.54 3.31
CA PHE A 17 24.83 26.76 4.39
C PHE A 17 24.26 27.72 5.44
N SER A 18 24.52 27.44 6.71
CA SER A 18 24.28 28.34 7.85
C SER A 18 25.25 29.53 7.83
N LEU A 19 24.98 30.59 8.62
CA LEU A 19 26.01 31.57 8.97
C LEU A 19 27.00 31.05 10.02
N ASP A 20 26.63 29.98 10.73
CA ASP A 20 27.53 29.29 11.66
C ASP A 20 28.67 28.60 10.89
N THR A 21 29.90 28.76 11.42
CA THR A 21 31.16 28.20 10.89
C THR A 21 31.19 26.66 10.93
N SER A 22 30.29 26.04 11.70
CA SER A 22 30.20 24.58 11.85
C SER A 22 29.66 23.82 10.62
N ASP A 23 29.33 24.51 9.52
CA ASP A 23 28.76 23.97 8.27
C ASP A 23 27.51 23.06 8.46
N ARG A 24 26.81 23.16 9.60
CA ARG A 24 25.58 22.39 9.96
C ARG A 24 24.33 22.77 9.14
N GLY A 25 24.48 23.52 8.05
CA GLY A 25 23.39 23.91 7.16
C GLY A 25 22.77 22.70 6.45
N ILE A 26 21.43 22.60 6.50
CA ILE A 26 20.72 21.53 5.79
C ILE A 26 20.69 21.85 4.29
N LYS A 27 21.69 21.36 3.55
CA LYS A 27 21.88 21.55 2.10
C LYS A 27 20.70 21.14 1.22
N LYS A 28 19.79 20.30 1.73
CA LYS A 28 18.54 19.91 1.06
C LYS A 28 17.35 20.33 1.93
N PRO A 29 16.42 21.19 1.45
CA PRO A 29 15.25 21.54 2.24
C PRO A 29 14.46 20.28 2.60
N LEU A 30 14.00 20.18 3.85
CA LEU A 30 13.16 19.06 4.29
C LEU A 30 11.91 18.99 3.40
N LEU A 31 11.71 17.87 2.70
CA LEU A 31 10.48 17.61 1.96
C LEU A 31 9.35 17.29 2.94
N ILE A 32 8.80 18.34 3.56
CA ILE A 32 7.54 18.27 4.28
C ILE A 32 6.44 18.12 3.23
N SER A 33 5.87 16.90 3.11
CA SER A 33 4.80 16.62 2.16
C SER A 33 3.51 17.33 2.59
N HIS A 34 3.24 18.50 2.01
CA HIS A 34 2.00 19.24 2.26
C HIS A 34 0.80 18.43 1.73
N LYS A 35 -0.04 17.94 2.62
CA LYS A 35 -1.30 17.26 2.27
C LYS A 35 -2.33 18.33 1.89
N GLN A 36 -2.82 18.33 0.66
CA GLN A 36 -3.85 19.27 0.16
C GLN A 36 -5.29 18.74 0.25
N ASP A 37 -5.54 17.67 1.00
CA ASP A 37 -6.92 17.22 1.26
C ASP A 37 -7.63 18.20 2.21
N GLN A 38 -8.81 18.69 1.84
CA GLN A 38 -9.72 19.40 2.76
C GLN A 38 -10.33 18.50 3.84
N LEU A 39 -10.10 17.18 3.75
CA LEU A 39 -10.31 16.25 4.87
C LEU A 39 -9.23 16.53 5.93
N GLY A 40 -9.60 17.40 6.87
CA GLY A 40 -8.73 17.96 7.91
C GLY A 40 -7.92 16.93 8.70
N LEU A 41 -6.86 17.42 9.35
CA LEU A 41 -5.94 16.65 10.18
C LEU A 41 -6.70 15.94 11.32
N GLY A 42 -7.11 14.69 11.08
CA GLY A 42 -7.93 13.91 12.01
C GLY A 42 -8.82 12.89 11.31
N LYS A 43 -9.39 13.22 10.12
CA LYS A 43 -10.19 12.25 9.34
C LYS A 43 -9.29 11.26 8.61
N LYS A 44 -8.77 10.28 9.36
CA LYS A 44 -8.22 9.03 8.81
C LYS A 44 -9.30 8.39 7.92
N LYS A 45 -8.86 7.73 6.84
CA LYS A 45 -9.77 7.06 5.88
C LYS A 45 -10.62 6.01 6.63
N ALA A 46 -11.78 5.66 6.07
CA ALA A 46 -12.83 4.82 6.67
C ALA A 46 -12.45 3.38 7.11
N SER A 47 -11.16 3.04 7.21
CA SER A 47 -10.74 1.82 7.90
C SER A 47 -11.06 1.92 9.40
N HIS A 48 -10.80 3.04 10.10
CA HIS A 48 -11.07 3.15 11.54
C HIS A 48 -12.53 2.82 11.92
N THR A 49 -13.53 3.35 11.20
CA THR A 49 -14.95 3.01 11.44
C THR A 49 -15.32 1.54 11.20
N THR A 50 -14.46 0.78 10.52
CA THR A 50 -14.68 -0.65 10.25
C THR A 50 -13.80 -1.52 11.16
N ASP A 51 -12.56 -1.09 11.40
CA ASP A 51 -11.56 -1.72 12.25
C ASP A 51 -11.98 -1.63 13.74
N ASP A 52 -12.54 -0.51 14.19
CA ASP A 52 -13.01 -0.32 15.58
C ASP A 52 -14.31 -1.10 15.90
N GLN A 53 -14.96 -1.73 14.91
CA GLN A 53 -16.17 -2.55 15.06
C GLN A 53 -15.91 -4.07 15.11
N TRP A 54 -14.64 -4.49 15.26
CA TRP A 54 -14.31 -5.91 15.33
C TRP A 54 -14.92 -6.61 16.56
N TRP A 55 -14.95 -5.92 17.70
CA TRP A 55 -15.50 -6.44 18.96
C TRP A 55 -17.02 -6.62 18.91
N MET A 56 -17.77 -5.67 18.32
CA MET A 56 -19.22 -5.80 18.10
C MET A 56 -19.52 -7.05 17.26
N ARG A 57 -18.76 -7.28 16.18
CA ARG A 57 -18.96 -8.47 15.34
C ARG A 57 -18.58 -9.77 16.05
N ALA A 58 -17.51 -9.78 16.83
CA ALA A 58 -17.12 -10.95 17.62
C ALA A 58 -18.14 -11.25 18.74
N PHE A 59 -18.75 -10.22 19.31
CA PHE A 59 -19.81 -10.34 20.30
C PHE A 59 -21.12 -10.87 19.67
N ASP A 60 -21.59 -10.28 18.56
CA ASP A 60 -22.74 -10.77 17.80
C ASP A 60 -22.54 -12.22 17.32
N GLU A 61 -21.34 -12.55 16.84
CA GLU A 61 -20.96 -13.90 16.46
C GLU A 61 -20.95 -14.85 17.67
N SER A 62 -20.52 -14.39 18.84
CA SER A 62 -20.59 -15.19 20.07
C SER A 62 -22.04 -15.48 20.47
N LEU A 63 -22.93 -14.49 20.40
CA LEU A 63 -24.35 -14.65 20.70
C LEU A 63 -25.04 -15.61 19.71
N GLN A 64 -24.74 -15.50 18.41
CA GLN A 64 -25.29 -16.40 17.38
C GLN A 64 -24.79 -17.85 17.50
N ASN A 65 -23.63 -18.07 18.13
CA ASN A 65 -23.08 -19.41 18.33
C ASN A 65 -23.48 -20.05 19.68
N LEU A 66 -24.13 -19.32 20.61
CA LEU A 66 -24.69 -19.90 21.84
C LEU A 66 -25.67 -21.04 21.49
N GLY A 67 -25.47 -22.21 22.09
CA GLY A 67 -26.25 -23.42 21.81
C GLY A 67 -25.85 -24.21 20.55
N SER A 68 -24.94 -23.70 19.71
CA SER A 68 -24.54 -24.38 18.45
C SER A 68 -23.41 -25.41 18.60
N GLY A 69 -22.80 -25.52 19.79
CA GLY A 69 -21.64 -26.38 20.05
C GLY A 69 -20.32 -25.95 19.39
N LYS A 70 -20.31 -24.84 18.63
CA LYS A 70 -19.11 -24.30 17.97
C LYS A 70 -18.29 -23.45 18.93
N THR A 71 -16.97 -23.60 18.93
CA THR A 71 -16.05 -22.73 19.68
C THR A 71 -16.19 -21.29 19.20
N SER A 72 -16.66 -20.38 20.06
CA SER A 72 -16.78 -18.96 19.75
C SER A 72 -15.41 -18.35 19.42
N THR A 73 -15.38 -17.31 18.58
CA THR A 73 -14.16 -16.53 18.31
C THR A 73 -13.57 -15.94 19.60
N LEU A 74 -14.42 -15.65 20.59
CA LEU A 74 -14.01 -15.19 21.92
C LEU A 74 -13.29 -16.30 22.73
N THR A 75 -13.79 -17.55 22.65
CA THR A 75 -13.13 -18.73 23.24
C THR A 75 -11.77 -19.00 22.59
N GLN A 76 -11.66 -18.86 21.26
CA GLN A 76 -10.36 -19.00 20.58
C GLN A 76 -9.34 -17.93 20.97
N ILE A 77 -9.78 -16.71 21.28
CA ILE A 77 -8.90 -15.63 21.79
C ILE A 77 -8.45 -15.95 23.22
N GLN A 78 -9.32 -16.56 24.04
CA GLN A 78 -9.01 -17.00 25.39
C GLN A 78 -8.01 -18.18 25.40
N GLU A 79 -8.20 -19.18 24.54
CA GLU A 79 -7.33 -20.36 24.41
C GLU A 79 -5.95 -20.04 23.81
N LYS A 80 -5.91 -19.23 22.73
CA LYS A 80 -4.66 -18.95 21.99
C LYS A 80 -3.92 -17.72 22.50
N GLY A 81 -4.54 -16.95 23.40
CA GLY A 81 -4.02 -15.72 23.96
C GLY A 81 -4.02 -14.54 22.98
N ILE A 82 -3.93 -13.33 23.55
CA ILE A 82 -4.04 -12.03 22.84
C ILE A 82 -2.82 -11.75 21.93
N ASN A 83 -1.82 -12.64 21.91
CA ASN A 83 -0.54 -12.52 21.22
C ASN A 83 -0.61 -12.48 19.67
N HIS A 84 -1.79 -12.67 19.07
CA HIS A 84 -1.98 -12.65 17.60
C HIS A 84 -2.40 -11.30 16.99
N GLY A 85 -2.24 -10.20 17.72
CA GLY A 85 -2.00 -8.89 17.09
C GLY A 85 -3.20 -7.96 16.93
N GLY A 86 -3.91 -7.70 18.04
CA GLY A 86 -4.82 -6.56 18.18
C GLY A 86 -4.22 -5.44 19.04
N LEU A 87 -4.89 -4.27 19.09
CA LEU A 87 -4.51 -3.13 19.93
C LEU A 87 -4.35 -3.51 21.42
N TYR A 88 -5.08 -4.54 21.86
CA TYR A 88 -5.09 -5.01 23.24
C TYR A 88 -3.90 -5.89 23.63
N GLY A 89 -3.05 -6.31 22.69
CA GLY A 89 -1.81 -7.06 22.98
C GLY A 89 -0.73 -6.25 23.70
N PHE A 90 -0.96 -4.94 23.93
CA PHE A 90 -0.09 -4.08 24.72
C PHE A 90 -0.57 -3.88 26.17
N PHE A 91 -1.79 -4.32 26.51
CA PHE A 91 -2.19 -4.41 27.92
C PHE A 91 -1.56 -5.67 28.51
N VAL A 92 -0.40 -5.49 29.14
CA VAL A 92 0.08 -6.44 30.14
C VAL A 92 -1.04 -6.56 31.17
N LYS A 93 -1.55 -7.78 31.40
CA LYS A 93 -2.44 -8.04 32.54
C LYS A 93 -1.63 -7.66 33.79
N GLY A 94 -1.99 -6.54 34.41
CA GLY A 94 -1.33 -6.10 35.64
C GLY A 94 -1.37 -7.23 36.66
N GLU A 95 -0.29 -7.33 37.43
CA GLU A 95 -0.27 -8.19 38.61
C GLU A 95 -1.50 -7.83 39.45
N GLY A 96 -2.39 -8.80 39.65
CA GLY A 96 -3.67 -8.53 40.29
C GLY A 96 -3.40 -8.11 41.72
N LEU A 97 -3.74 -6.87 42.08
CA LEU A 97 -3.79 -6.49 43.49
C LEU A 97 -4.77 -7.46 44.16
N GLN A 98 -4.25 -8.30 45.04
CA GLN A 98 -5.05 -9.22 45.83
C GLN A 98 -5.91 -8.35 46.76
N GLY A 99 -7.19 -8.25 46.43
CA GLY A 99 -8.12 -7.40 47.16
C GLY A 99 -8.22 -7.86 48.61
N SER A 100 -8.25 -6.91 49.54
CA SER A 100 -8.32 -7.17 50.99
C SER A 100 -9.67 -7.73 51.48
N ILE A 101 -10.43 -8.38 50.59
CA ILE A 101 -11.64 -9.11 50.91
C ILE A 101 -11.20 -10.55 51.14
N GLU A 102 -11.25 -11.01 52.40
CA GLU A 102 -10.91 -12.39 52.74
C GLU A 102 -11.92 -13.38 52.13
N GLU A 103 -11.60 -13.91 50.95
CA GLU A 103 -12.32 -15.03 50.36
C GLU A 103 -12.09 -16.29 51.20
N LYS A 104 -13.05 -16.52 52.11
CA LYS A 104 -13.09 -17.68 53.01
C LYS A 104 -13.12 -18.97 52.20
N SER A 105 -12.00 -19.70 52.23
CA SER A 105 -11.71 -20.83 51.35
C SER A 105 -12.78 -21.93 51.37
N SER A 106 -13.50 -22.08 50.25
CA SER A 106 -14.26 -23.30 49.95
C SER A 106 -13.50 -24.13 48.90
N THR A 107 -13.14 -25.35 49.30
CA THR A 107 -12.40 -26.30 48.46
C THR A 107 -13.28 -26.85 47.34
N PRO A 108 -12.78 -26.94 46.08
CA PRO A 108 -13.55 -27.53 44.99
C PRO A 108 -13.53 -29.06 45.08
N THR A 109 -14.55 -29.64 45.73
CA THR A 109 -14.85 -31.08 45.66
C THR A 109 -15.67 -31.38 44.40
N SER A 110 -15.30 -32.44 43.69
CA SER A 110 -15.95 -32.86 42.44
C SER A 110 -17.40 -33.33 42.62
N GLY A 111 -18.24 -32.98 41.63
CA GLY A 111 -19.23 -33.91 41.08
C GLY A 111 -20.71 -33.64 41.35
N THR A 112 -21.45 -33.53 40.25
CA THR A 112 -22.74 -34.21 40.02
C THR A 112 -24.04 -33.58 40.59
N THR A 113 -25.09 -33.67 39.76
CA THR A 113 -26.55 -33.46 40.03
C THR A 113 -27.10 -32.06 40.34
N THR A 114 -27.82 -31.53 39.35
CA THR A 114 -29.06 -30.72 39.46
C THR A 114 -30.23 -31.52 40.08
N PRO A 115 -31.41 -30.93 40.43
CA PRO A 115 -31.80 -29.53 40.77
C PRO A 115 -32.44 -29.55 42.21
N PRO A 116 -33.59 -28.92 42.61
CA PRO A 116 -34.41 -27.79 42.10
C PRO A 116 -34.92 -26.77 43.20
N THR A 117 -35.87 -25.90 42.82
CA THR A 117 -36.98 -25.35 43.65
C THR A 117 -36.80 -24.03 44.46
N SER A 118 -37.22 -22.93 43.81
CA SER A 118 -38.34 -22.00 44.19
C SER A 118 -38.26 -21.00 45.38
N ALA A 119 -39.14 -19.98 45.28
CA ALA A 119 -39.57 -18.95 46.25
C ALA A 119 -38.55 -17.82 46.56
N GLU A 120 -38.85 -16.56 46.21
CA GLU A 120 -39.62 -15.53 46.97
C GLU A 120 -38.73 -14.93 48.10
N ASP A 121 -38.57 -13.60 48.23
CA ASP A 121 -39.61 -12.65 48.66
C ASP A 121 -39.21 -11.16 48.40
N GLU A 122 -40.12 -10.22 48.71
CA GLU A 122 -40.10 -8.77 48.49
C GLU A 122 -39.19 -7.93 49.42
N SER A 123 -38.84 -6.71 48.96
CA SER A 123 -38.98 -5.39 49.65
C SER A 123 -38.10 -4.34 48.93
N THR A 124 -38.66 -3.37 48.20
CA THR A 124 -39.13 -2.04 48.65
C THR A 124 -38.13 -1.23 49.46
N ASP A 125 -37.58 -0.16 48.87
CA ASP A 125 -37.63 1.18 49.47
C ASP A 125 -37.46 2.30 48.41
N ASP A 126 -37.94 3.49 48.74
CA ASP A 126 -38.06 4.70 47.94
C ASP A 126 -36.75 5.46 47.67
N SER A 127 -36.71 6.23 46.58
CA SER A 127 -36.24 7.62 46.65
C SER A 127 -36.62 8.42 45.39
N GLU A 128 -37.61 9.31 45.53
CA GLU A 128 -37.85 10.40 44.58
C GLU A 128 -36.72 11.45 44.67
N SER A 129 -36.33 12.05 43.55
CA SER A 129 -35.77 13.41 43.60
C SER A 129 -36.15 14.22 42.35
N ASP A 130 -36.86 15.32 42.64
CA ASP A 130 -37.44 16.27 41.72
C ASP A 130 -36.38 17.25 41.17
N SER A 131 -36.58 17.78 39.96
CA SER A 131 -36.01 19.08 39.55
C SER A 131 -36.70 19.66 38.30
N GLU A 132 -37.71 20.50 38.53
CA GLU A 132 -38.14 21.48 37.53
C GLU A 132 -37.01 22.46 37.15
N SER A 133 -37.00 22.92 35.89
CA SER A 133 -36.56 24.29 35.58
C SER A 133 -37.28 24.85 34.34
N THR A 134 -38.43 25.46 34.64
CA THR A 134 -39.00 26.70 34.05
C THR A 134 -38.68 27.12 32.61
N SER A 135 -39.76 27.45 31.91
CA SER A 135 -39.83 28.13 30.63
C SER A 135 -39.37 29.60 30.64
N SER A 136 -39.02 30.10 29.46
CA SER A 136 -39.45 31.43 29.00
C SER A 136 -39.48 31.51 27.47
N ASP A 137 -40.59 32.03 26.94
CA ASP A 137 -40.76 32.44 25.55
C ASP A 137 -39.97 33.73 25.24
N ASP A 138 -39.60 33.95 23.97
CA ASP A 138 -40.11 35.13 23.24
C ASP A 138 -39.89 35.04 21.72
N ALA A 139 -40.58 35.91 20.96
CA ALA A 139 -41.08 35.58 19.63
C ALA A 139 -40.52 36.40 18.42
N ALA A 140 -40.94 35.92 17.24
CA ALA A 140 -41.22 36.68 16.00
C ALA A 140 -40.08 37.36 15.19
N SER A 141 -39.81 36.80 14.00
CA SER A 141 -39.97 37.45 12.66
C SER A 141 -39.02 36.84 11.61
N ASP A 142 -39.19 37.01 10.29
CA ASP A 142 -40.38 36.93 9.42
C ASP A 142 -39.88 36.74 7.95
N SER A 143 -40.76 36.28 7.06
CA SER A 143 -40.76 36.51 5.61
C SER A 143 -39.90 35.65 4.65
N SER A 144 -40.58 34.66 4.06
CA SER A 144 -40.48 34.27 2.62
C SER A 144 -39.22 33.50 2.13
N LYS A 145 -39.25 32.74 1.02
CA LYS A 145 -40.27 32.56 -0.04
C LYS A 145 -40.22 31.13 -0.62
N MET A 146 -41.36 30.66 -1.13
CA MET A 146 -41.55 29.30 -1.67
C MET A 146 -40.77 28.99 -2.95
N THR A 147 -40.49 27.71 -3.20
CA THR A 147 -41.11 26.98 -4.33
C THR A 147 -41.28 25.49 -3.99
N LYS A 148 -42.36 24.88 -4.48
CA LYS A 148 -42.85 23.55 -4.09
C LYS A 148 -43.03 22.66 -5.33
N SER A 149 -43.12 21.35 -5.09
CA SER A 149 -43.43 20.26 -6.04
C SER A 149 -42.21 19.64 -6.76
N LYS A 150 -42.20 18.33 -7.09
CA LYS A 150 -43.31 17.37 -7.09
C LYS A 150 -42.90 15.98 -6.57
N LYS A 151 -43.80 15.38 -5.79
CA LYS A 151 -43.70 14.05 -5.16
C LYS A 151 -44.09 12.97 -6.18
N GLY A 152 -43.30 11.90 -6.30
CA GLY A 152 -43.59 10.76 -7.16
C GLY A 152 -43.35 9.44 -6.43
N GLN A 153 -44.43 8.80 -5.97
CA GLN A 153 -44.37 7.53 -5.27
C GLN A 153 -44.22 6.37 -6.26
N SER A 154 -43.40 5.36 -5.92
CA SER A 154 -43.54 4.01 -6.46
C SER A 154 -43.54 3.02 -5.32
N LYS A 155 -44.74 2.57 -4.94
CA LYS A 155 -45.02 1.60 -3.88
C LYS A 155 -45.91 0.51 -4.46
N ARG A 156 -45.32 -0.61 -4.88
CA ARG A 156 -46.00 -1.88 -5.17
C ARG A 156 -45.17 -2.99 -4.52
N LYS A 157 -45.60 -3.56 -3.39
CA LYS A 157 -46.70 -4.53 -3.22
C LYS A 157 -46.27 -5.92 -3.74
N ARG A 158 -45.78 -6.79 -2.83
CA ARG A 158 -45.70 -8.24 -3.03
C ARG A 158 -45.65 -9.03 -1.72
N GLU A 159 -46.84 -9.25 -1.20
CA GLU A 159 -47.28 -10.35 -0.32
C GLU A 159 -48.57 -10.88 -0.99
N ALA A 160 -48.95 -12.15 -0.96
CA ALA A 160 -48.28 -13.40 -0.57
C ALA A 160 -48.94 -14.55 -1.36
N GLU A 161 -48.28 -15.71 -1.50
CA GLU A 161 -48.90 -17.06 -1.53
C GLU A 161 -47.82 -18.16 -1.56
N GLU A 162 -48.23 -19.40 -1.28
CA GLU A 162 -47.42 -20.46 -0.65
C GLU A 162 -46.80 -21.52 -1.60
N ASP A 163 -46.22 -22.54 -0.95
CA ASP A 163 -45.83 -23.89 -1.40
C ASP A 163 -44.47 -24.19 -2.09
N VAL A 164 -43.56 -24.74 -1.25
CA VAL A 164 -42.74 -25.98 -1.41
C VAL A 164 -41.70 -26.09 -2.57
N PRO A 165 -40.49 -26.71 -2.39
CA PRO A 165 -39.71 -27.02 -1.18
C PRO A 165 -38.27 -26.43 -1.17
N ALA A 166 -37.57 -26.67 -0.05
CA ALA A 166 -36.20 -26.26 0.21
C ALA A 166 -35.13 -26.93 -0.67
N ALA A 167 -34.45 -26.16 -1.53
CA ALA A 167 -33.23 -26.61 -2.22
C ALA A 167 -32.25 -25.46 -2.62
N LYS A 168 -32.06 -24.42 -1.78
CA LYS A 168 -31.16 -23.29 -2.14
C LYS A 168 -30.45 -22.50 -1.03
N LYS A 169 -30.55 -22.89 0.25
CA LYS A 169 -29.87 -22.20 1.38
C LYS A 169 -28.58 -22.90 1.87
N LEU A 170 -27.77 -23.45 0.95
CA LEU A 170 -26.43 -23.99 1.26
C LEU A 170 -25.33 -23.36 0.36
N LYS A 171 -25.35 -22.03 0.19
CA LYS A 171 -24.45 -21.36 -0.78
C LYS A 171 -23.93 -19.96 -0.42
N GLN A 172 -23.99 -19.54 0.84
CA GLN A 172 -23.48 -18.22 1.27
C GLN A 172 -22.26 -18.23 2.21
N GLU A 173 -21.98 -19.30 2.95
CA GLU A 173 -20.85 -19.32 3.92
C GLU A 173 -19.48 -19.69 3.32
N THR A 174 -19.41 -20.07 2.04
CA THR A 174 -18.13 -20.47 1.42
C THR A 174 -17.38 -19.30 0.75
N SER A 175 -17.84 -18.06 0.88
CA SER A 175 -17.24 -16.89 0.22
C SER A 175 -15.93 -16.42 0.88
N GLY A 176 -15.78 -16.59 2.20
CA GLY A 176 -14.56 -16.21 2.94
C GLY A 176 -13.35 -17.13 2.72
N VAL A 177 -13.57 -18.44 2.56
CA VAL A 177 -12.48 -19.44 2.45
C VAL A 177 -11.98 -19.63 1.01
N LYS A 178 -12.77 -19.21 0.00
CA LYS A 178 -12.51 -19.47 -1.43
C LYS A 178 -11.30 -18.74 -2.05
N ILE A 179 -10.63 -17.85 -1.32
CA ILE A 179 -9.39 -17.21 -1.79
C ILE A 179 -8.16 -18.08 -1.50
N ASN A 180 -8.17 -18.87 -0.42
CA ASN A 180 -7.04 -19.75 -0.06
C ASN A 180 -7.04 -21.06 -0.86
N ALA A 181 -8.21 -21.58 -1.23
CA ALA A 181 -8.35 -22.84 -1.98
C ALA A 181 -7.87 -22.81 -3.46
N ARG A 182 -7.40 -21.66 -3.97
CA ARG A 182 -6.96 -21.51 -5.38
C ARG A 182 -5.50 -21.08 -5.55
N ALA A 183 -4.78 -20.89 -4.44
CA ALA A 183 -3.35 -20.61 -4.44
C ALA A 183 -2.58 -21.53 -3.47
N GLN A 184 -3.17 -22.66 -3.09
CA GLN A 184 -2.40 -23.86 -2.76
C GLN A 184 -1.71 -24.33 -4.04
N ALA A 185 -0.57 -23.70 -4.36
CA ALA A 185 0.50 -24.48 -4.92
C ALA A 185 0.80 -25.55 -3.87
N ASN A 186 0.68 -26.83 -4.25
CA ASN A 186 1.07 -27.92 -3.37
C ASN A 186 2.56 -27.73 -2.99
N ALA A 187 3.05 -28.39 -1.93
CA ALA A 187 4.45 -28.28 -1.50
C ALA A 187 5.46 -28.50 -2.66
N ASN A 188 5.04 -29.27 -3.68
CA ASN A 188 5.76 -29.56 -4.92
C ASN A 188 5.84 -28.38 -5.93
N GLY A 189 5.35 -27.18 -5.60
CA GLY A 189 5.42 -25.97 -6.44
C GLY A 189 4.48 -25.93 -7.65
N GLU A 190 3.55 -26.88 -7.76
CA GLU A 190 2.69 -27.08 -8.93
C GLU A 190 1.45 -26.18 -8.91
N VAL A 191 1.18 -25.44 -10.00
CA VAL A 191 0.00 -24.57 -10.12
C VAL A 191 -1.11 -25.27 -10.89
N ARG A 192 -2.14 -25.74 -10.19
CA ARG A 192 -3.33 -26.34 -10.81
C ARG A 192 -4.18 -25.27 -11.50
N THR A 193 -4.26 -25.34 -12.83
CA THR A 193 -5.18 -24.54 -13.64
C THR A 193 -6.38 -25.37 -14.10
N GLY A 194 -7.40 -24.72 -14.67
CA GLY A 194 -8.53 -25.43 -15.28
C GLY A 194 -8.20 -26.17 -16.59
N MET A 195 -6.92 -26.22 -16.97
CA MET A 195 -6.38 -26.99 -18.10
C MET A 195 -5.39 -28.07 -17.66
N GLY A 196 -5.31 -28.33 -16.34
CA GLY A 196 -4.33 -29.23 -15.74
C GLY A 196 -3.27 -28.50 -14.91
N PRO A 197 -2.38 -29.25 -14.25
CA PRO A 197 -1.23 -28.69 -13.56
C PRO A 197 -0.23 -28.06 -14.52
N ILE A 198 0.38 -26.96 -14.10
CA ILE A 198 1.54 -26.35 -14.77
C ILE A 198 2.75 -26.55 -13.85
N GLY A 199 3.74 -27.31 -14.32
CA GLY A 199 4.99 -27.55 -13.63
C GLY A 199 5.85 -26.29 -13.49
N ALA A 200 6.69 -26.24 -12.46
CA ALA A 200 7.46 -25.04 -12.11
C ALA A 200 8.36 -24.51 -13.24
N GLU A 201 8.95 -25.38 -14.06
CA GLU A 201 9.80 -24.98 -15.20
C GLU A 201 9.05 -24.38 -16.39
N ALA A 202 7.78 -24.75 -16.55
CA ALA A 202 6.92 -24.26 -17.62
C ALA A 202 6.52 -22.79 -17.37
N TRP A 203 6.58 -22.35 -16.12
CA TRP A 203 6.11 -21.05 -15.67
C TRP A 203 6.92 -19.85 -16.15
N PRO A 204 8.27 -19.80 -16.02
CA PRO A 204 9.06 -18.69 -16.57
C PRO A 204 8.87 -18.54 -18.08
N LYS A 205 8.74 -19.66 -18.80
CA LYS A 205 8.49 -19.71 -20.25
C LYS A 205 7.13 -19.05 -20.57
N LEU A 206 6.05 -19.48 -19.91
CA LEU A 206 4.72 -18.88 -20.05
C LEU A 206 4.70 -17.38 -19.73
N CYS A 207 5.31 -16.95 -18.62
CA CYS A 207 5.39 -15.54 -18.25
C CYS A 207 6.23 -14.71 -19.23
N ALA A 208 7.29 -15.27 -19.80
CA ALA A 208 8.12 -14.59 -20.80
C ALA A 208 7.36 -14.39 -22.12
N VAL A 209 6.65 -15.42 -22.60
CA VAL A 209 5.86 -15.36 -23.84
C VAL A 209 4.67 -14.41 -23.68
N THR A 210 3.88 -14.48 -22.59
CA THR A 210 2.77 -13.54 -22.38
C THR A 210 3.25 -12.09 -22.25
N SER A 211 4.40 -11.86 -21.61
CA SER A 211 5.04 -10.54 -21.54
C SER A 211 5.54 -10.05 -22.90
N ARG A 212 6.04 -10.94 -23.77
CA ARG A 212 6.42 -10.63 -25.16
C ARG A 212 5.19 -10.22 -25.97
N ILE A 213 4.09 -10.97 -25.83
CA ILE A 213 2.81 -10.69 -26.49
C ILE A 213 2.24 -9.34 -26.02
N ASP A 214 2.15 -9.05 -24.72
CA ASP A 214 1.62 -7.76 -24.26
C ASP A 214 2.45 -6.56 -24.76
N LYS A 215 3.79 -6.70 -24.82
CA LYS A 215 4.68 -5.70 -25.42
C LYS A 215 4.38 -5.49 -26.91
N GLN A 216 4.25 -6.57 -27.70
CA GLN A 216 3.91 -6.50 -29.12
C GLN A 216 2.54 -5.88 -29.36
N VAL A 217 1.51 -6.32 -28.63
CA VAL A 217 0.15 -5.76 -28.71
C VAL A 217 0.15 -4.27 -28.36
N LYS A 218 0.82 -3.88 -27.27
CA LYS A 218 0.94 -2.46 -26.86
C LYS A 218 1.69 -1.63 -27.91
N GLY A 219 2.69 -2.20 -28.58
CA GLY A 219 3.39 -1.58 -29.70
C GLY A 219 2.47 -1.37 -30.91
N ARG A 220 1.76 -2.42 -31.35
CA ARG A 220 0.80 -2.37 -32.47
C ARG A 220 -0.35 -1.39 -32.20
N VAL A 221 -1.00 -1.47 -31.04
CA VAL A 221 -2.07 -0.53 -30.65
C VAL A 221 -1.55 0.92 -30.64
N LYS A 222 -0.33 1.19 -30.14
CA LYS A 222 0.26 2.54 -30.17
C LYS A 222 0.62 3.01 -31.59
N LYS A 223 1.02 2.11 -32.50
CA LYS A 223 1.24 2.44 -33.92
C LYS A 223 -0.09 2.80 -34.60
N ASN A 224 -1.12 1.98 -34.40
CA ASN A 224 -2.47 2.20 -34.93
C ASN A 224 -3.11 3.48 -34.36
N GLU A 225 -2.91 3.77 -33.08
CA GLU A 225 -3.41 5.01 -32.46
C GLU A 225 -2.75 6.26 -33.06
N LYS A 226 -1.45 6.21 -33.38
CA LYS A 226 -0.74 7.29 -34.10
C LYS A 226 -1.20 7.43 -35.54
N ALA A 227 -1.50 6.32 -36.20
CA ALA A 227 -1.97 6.28 -37.59
C ALA A 227 -3.46 6.64 -37.75
N GLY A 228 -4.11 7.13 -36.70
CA GLY A 228 -5.52 7.53 -36.76
C GLY A 228 -6.53 6.37 -36.76
N ALA A 229 -6.12 5.10 -36.82
CA ALA A 229 -7.00 3.93 -37.01
C ALA A 229 -8.07 3.66 -35.91
N TYR A 230 -8.22 4.57 -34.95
CA TYR A 230 -9.29 4.60 -33.94
C TYR A 230 -10.03 5.96 -33.89
N SER A 231 -9.93 6.81 -34.93
CA SER A 231 -10.75 8.02 -35.11
C SER A 231 -12.19 7.66 -35.37
N ASP A 232 -12.43 6.71 -36.28
CA ASP A 232 -13.76 6.51 -36.86
C ASP A 232 -14.74 5.89 -35.85
N ALA A 233 -14.18 5.18 -34.86
CA ALA A 233 -14.85 4.74 -33.64
C ALA A 233 -15.47 5.87 -32.79
N THR A 234 -15.20 7.15 -33.09
CA THR A 234 -15.84 8.31 -32.45
C THR A 234 -17.09 8.82 -33.18
N ASN A 235 -17.35 8.34 -34.41
CA ASN A 235 -18.49 8.76 -35.24
C ASN A 235 -19.75 7.89 -35.04
N VAL A 236 -19.78 7.04 -34.01
CA VAL A 236 -20.95 6.21 -33.69
C VAL A 236 -22.05 7.09 -33.13
N SER A 237 -23.09 7.33 -33.94
CA SER A 237 -24.36 7.89 -33.51
C SER A 237 -24.96 7.08 -32.37
N ASP A 238 -25.49 7.75 -31.35
CA ASP A 238 -26.23 7.08 -30.27
C ASP A 238 -27.53 6.51 -30.85
N PRO A 239 -27.74 5.16 -30.86
CA PRO A 239 -28.94 4.57 -31.45
C PRO A 239 -30.21 4.98 -30.71
N THR A 240 -30.08 5.45 -29.46
CA THR A 240 -31.19 5.93 -28.63
C THR A 240 -31.57 7.39 -28.92
N ASN A 241 -30.75 8.15 -29.64
CA ASN A 241 -31.01 9.57 -29.92
C ASN A 241 -30.29 10.06 -31.20
N PRO A 242 -30.79 9.69 -32.40
CA PRO A 242 -30.17 10.09 -33.66
C PRO A 242 -30.14 11.61 -33.80
N GLY A 243 -28.95 12.17 -34.04
CA GLY A 243 -28.72 13.62 -34.21
C GLY A 243 -28.01 14.31 -33.04
N LYS A 244 -28.05 13.76 -31.82
CA LYS A 244 -27.35 14.36 -30.68
C LYS A 244 -25.88 13.94 -30.63
N LYS A 245 -24.96 14.88 -30.91
CA LYS A 245 -23.50 14.62 -30.85
C LYS A 245 -23.10 14.13 -29.44
N PRO A 246 -22.43 12.96 -29.31
CA PRO A 246 -22.04 12.42 -28.01
C PRO A 246 -21.03 13.34 -27.30
N GLY A 247 -21.22 13.55 -25.99
CA GLY A 247 -20.34 14.41 -25.21
C GLY A 247 -18.90 13.90 -25.18
N LYS A 248 -17.91 14.82 -25.11
CA LYS A 248 -16.46 14.50 -25.15
C LYS A 248 -16.02 13.37 -24.20
N LYS A 249 -16.69 13.20 -23.05
CA LYS A 249 -16.48 12.09 -22.11
C LYS A 249 -16.94 10.74 -22.67
N ALA A 250 -18.12 10.67 -23.29
CA ALA A 250 -18.66 9.46 -23.91
C ALA A 250 -17.79 9.02 -25.09
N VAL A 251 -17.42 9.96 -25.97
CA VAL A 251 -16.48 9.72 -27.08
C VAL A 251 -15.15 9.12 -26.60
N LYS A 252 -14.56 9.69 -25.53
CA LYS A 252 -13.34 9.16 -24.92
C LYS A 252 -13.52 7.75 -24.35
N GLN A 253 -14.65 7.46 -23.69
CA GLN A 253 -14.96 6.14 -23.18
C GLN A 253 -15.14 5.12 -24.32
N GLN A 254 -15.83 5.50 -25.40
CA GLN A 254 -16.06 4.64 -26.56
C GLN A 254 -14.76 4.32 -27.30
N ARG A 255 -13.92 5.33 -27.57
CA ARG A 255 -12.56 5.13 -28.09
C ARG A 255 -11.75 4.20 -27.19
N GLN A 256 -11.85 4.34 -25.87
CA GLN A 256 -11.19 3.42 -24.92
C GLN A 256 -11.78 2.00 -24.95
N LYS A 257 -13.10 1.83 -25.13
CA LYS A 257 -13.74 0.51 -25.31
C LYS A 257 -13.22 -0.18 -26.56
N VAL A 258 -13.19 0.52 -27.71
CA VAL A 258 -12.66 -0.03 -28.98
C VAL A 258 -11.18 -0.39 -28.86
N ILE A 259 -10.34 0.49 -28.28
CA ILE A 259 -8.92 0.18 -28.03
C ILE A 259 -8.77 -1.06 -27.13
N ARG A 260 -9.60 -1.25 -26.11
CA ARG A 260 -9.58 -2.47 -25.27
C ARG A 260 -10.02 -3.72 -26.03
N ALA A 261 -11.04 -3.63 -26.88
CA ALA A 261 -11.50 -4.74 -27.71
C ALA A 261 -10.42 -5.16 -28.71
N VAL A 262 -9.86 -4.21 -29.46
CA VAL A 262 -8.76 -4.46 -30.40
C VAL A 262 -7.50 -4.98 -29.68
N LYS A 263 -7.19 -4.48 -28.48
CA LYS A 263 -6.11 -5.05 -27.64
C LYS A 263 -6.39 -6.53 -27.33
N LYS A 264 -7.64 -6.89 -27.00
CA LYS A 264 -8.04 -8.27 -26.67
C LYS A 264 -7.92 -9.19 -27.89
N GLU A 265 -8.42 -8.78 -29.06
CA GLU A 265 -8.34 -9.60 -30.27
C GLU A 265 -6.90 -9.76 -30.78
N MET A 266 -6.07 -8.70 -30.72
CA MET A 266 -4.64 -8.82 -31.05
C MET A 266 -3.90 -9.76 -30.09
N ALA A 267 -4.21 -9.71 -28.78
CA ALA A 267 -3.65 -10.64 -27.81
C ALA A 267 -4.12 -12.09 -28.07
N LYS A 268 -5.40 -12.28 -28.38
CA LYS A 268 -5.99 -13.59 -28.73
C LYS A 268 -5.28 -14.21 -29.93
N ALA A 269 -5.11 -13.45 -31.02
CA ALA A 269 -4.43 -13.93 -32.22
C ALA A 269 -2.97 -14.33 -31.95
N LEU A 270 -2.20 -13.50 -31.23
CA LEU A 270 -0.80 -13.78 -30.92
C LEU A 270 -0.62 -14.93 -29.92
N VAL A 271 -1.55 -15.14 -28.97
CA VAL A 271 -1.54 -16.31 -28.08
C VAL A 271 -1.83 -17.58 -28.87
N VAL A 272 -2.80 -17.58 -29.78
CA VAL A 272 -3.09 -18.73 -30.66
C VAL A 272 -1.87 -19.05 -31.52
N GLU A 273 -1.22 -18.04 -32.11
CA GLU A 273 0.00 -18.20 -32.91
C GLU A 273 1.16 -18.82 -32.08
N ALA A 274 1.37 -18.35 -30.85
CA ALA A 274 2.40 -18.87 -29.94
C ALA A 274 2.10 -20.32 -29.49
N ILE A 275 0.83 -20.69 -29.34
CA ILE A 275 0.43 -22.08 -29.04
C ILE A 275 0.70 -22.99 -30.24
N VAL A 276 0.29 -22.58 -31.46
CA VAL A 276 0.52 -23.36 -32.69
C VAL A 276 2.02 -23.53 -32.98
N LYS A 277 2.86 -22.54 -32.64
CA LYS A 277 4.32 -22.62 -32.73
C LYS A 277 4.99 -23.48 -31.64
N GLY A 278 4.24 -24.03 -30.69
CA GLY A 278 4.80 -24.78 -29.57
C GLY A 278 5.58 -23.94 -28.54
N GLU A 279 5.46 -22.60 -28.55
CA GLU A 279 6.04 -21.76 -27.48
C GLU A 279 5.31 -21.96 -26.13
N LEU A 280 4.07 -22.46 -26.18
CA LEU A 280 3.16 -22.63 -25.04
C LEU A 280 2.56 -24.06 -24.96
N PRO A 281 3.37 -25.13 -24.87
CA PRO A 281 2.89 -26.51 -24.98
C PRO A 281 1.92 -26.89 -23.84
N MET A 282 2.14 -26.34 -22.64
CA MET A 282 1.26 -26.52 -21.47
C MET A 282 -0.18 -25.99 -21.66
N LEU A 283 -0.43 -25.17 -22.68
CA LEU A 283 -1.77 -24.67 -23.03
C LEU A 283 -2.39 -25.45 -24.19
N ASN A 284 -1.72 -26.51 -24.68
CA ASN A 284 -2.22 -27.39 -25.73
C ASN A 284 -1.92 -28.87 -25.44
N PRO A 285 -2.56 -29.47 -24.42
CA PRO A 285 -2.31 -30.86 -24.05
C PRO A 285 -2.80 -31.89 -25.10
N GLY A 286 -3.56 -31.47 -26.11
CA GLY A 286 -4.19 -32.35 -27.11
C GLY A 286 -3.82 -32.03 -28.56
N ASN A 287 -2.77 -31.25 -28.82
CA ASN A 287 -2.38 -30.79 -30.16
C ASN A 287 -3.54 -30.16 -30.97
N TRP A 288 -4.40 -29.40 -30.28
CA TRP A 288 -5.56 -28.70 -30.82
C TRP A 288 -5.24 -27.88 -32.05
N SER A 289 -6.16 -27.90 -33.01
CA SER A 289 -6.12 -27.06 -34.20
C SER A 289 -6.23 -25.58 -33.84
N LYS A 290 -5.84 -24.71 -34.78
CA LYS A 290 -5.97 -23.24 -34.62
C LYS A 290 -7.40 -22.81 -34.28
N GLU A 291 -8.40 -23.52 -34.80
CA GLU A 291 -9.82 -23.25 -34.60
C GLU A 291 -10.30 -23.74 -33.22
N GLU A 292 -9.88 -24.93 -32.79
CA GLU A 292 -10.16 -25.47 -31.46
C GLU A 292 -9.55 -24.61 -30.34
N ILE A 293 -8.34 -24.07 -30.55
CA ILE A 293 -7.70 -23.10 -29.65
C ILE A 293 -8.53 -21.81 -29.60
N LEU A 294 -9.07 -21.33 -30.72
CA LEU A 294 -9.93 -20.14 -30.77
C LEU A 294 -11.27 -20.35 -30.05
N GLN A 295 -11.88 -21.52 -30.17
CA GLN A 295 -13.10 -21.91 -29.45
C GLN A 295 -12.83 -22.04 -27.94
N ASN A 296 -11.74 -22.71 -27.55
CA ASN A 296 -11.36 -22.91 -26.15
C ASN A 296 -10.62 -21.70 -25.53
N TYR A 297 -10.41 -20.60 -26.26
CA TYR A 297 -9.65 -19.44 -25.80
C TYR A 297 -10.15 -18.87 -24.45
N GLY A 298 -11.46 -18.95 -24.17
CA GLY A 298 -12.01 -18.53 -22.88
C GLY A 298 -11.52 -19.35 -21.67
N LYS A 299 -11.11 -20.61 -21.87
CA LYS A 299 -10.46 -21.46 -20.86
C LYS A 299 -8.98 -21.08 -20.73
N ILE A 300 -8.29 -20.90 -21.86
CA ILE A 300 -6.89 -20.46 -21.94
C ILE A 300 -6.69 -19.10 -21.25
N GLU A 301 -7.53 -18.11 -21.55
CA GLU A 301 -7.50 -16.77 -20.93
C GLU A 301 -7.69 -16.84 -19.40
N LYS A 302 -8.51 -17.78 -18.90
CA LYS A 302 -8.68 -18.04 -17.45
C LYS A 302 -7.45 -18.73 -16.84
N GLY A 303 -6.82 -19.66 -17.56
CA GLY A 303 -5.56 -20.30 -17.16
C GLY A 303 -4.43 -19.28 -17.00
N ILE A 304 -4.19 -18.45 -18.03
CA ILE A 304 -3.18 -17.38 -18.02
C ILE A 304 -3.44 -16.39 -16.86
N LYS A 305 -4.70 -16.02 -16.58
CA LYS A 305 -5.02 -15.13 -15.45
C LYS A 305 -4.83 -15.78 -14.08
N ALA A 306 -5.09 -17.08 -13.95
CA ALA A 306 -4.82 -17.82 -12.71
C ALA A 306 -3.31 -17.85 -12.44
N VAL A 307 -2.52 -18.14 -13.48
CA VAL A 307 -1.06 -18.05 -13.50
C VAL A 307 -0.57 -16.66 -13.04
N GLU A 308 -0.98 -15.59 -13.71
CA GLU A 308 -0.57 -14.24 -13.33
C GLU A 308 -0.91 -13.88 -11.88
N ASN A 309 -2.06 -14.33 -11.37
CA ASN A 309 -2.50 -14.03 -10.01
C ASN A 309 -1.70 -14.81 -8.96
N ALA A 310 -1.40 -16.08 -9.20
CA ALA A 310 -0.50 -16.85 -8.35
C ALA A 310 0.93 -16.25 -8.36
N ASN A 311 1.42 -15.72 -9.49
CA ASN A 311 2.69 -14.98 -9.54
C ASN A 311 2.66 -13.73 -8.64
N LYS A 312 1.59 -12.93 -8.71
CA LYS A 312 1.39 -11.74 -7.87
C LYS A 312 1.33 -12.09 -6.37
N MET A 313 0.75 -13.24 -6.02
CA MET A 313 0.70 -13.74 -4.64
C MET A 313 2.07 -14.23 -4.16
N SER A 314 2.81 -15.01 -4.95
CA SER A 314 4.18 -15.42 -4.65
C SER A 314 5.11 -14.21 -4.39
N ASN A 315 5.12 -13.23 -5.31
CA ASN A 315 5.84 -11.97 -5.13
C ASN A 315 5.41 -11.17 -3.88
N LYS A 316 4.15 -11.29 -3.45
CA LYS A 316 3.66 -10.64 -2.23
C LYS A 316 4.21 -11.34 -0.98
N ILE A 317 4.20 -12.67 -0.96
CA ILE A 317 4.75 -13.51 0.11
C ILE A 317 6.26 -13.28 0.26
N GLU A 318 7.01 -13.31 -0.84
CA GLU A 318 8.46 -13.02 -0.84
C GLU A 318 8.76 -11.63 -0.24
N ARG A 319 7.96 -10.62 -0.60
CA ARG A 319 8.06 -9.27 -0.04
C ARG A 319 7.68 -9.18 1.44
N GLN A 320 6.86 -10.09 1.96
CA GLN A 320 6.54 -10.19 3.38
C GLN A 320 7.70 -10.85 4.14
N ALA A 321 8.17 -12.02 3.68
CA ALA A 321 9.34 -12.70 4.24
C ALA A 321 10.58 -11.78 4.28
N LYS A 322 10.85 -11.03 3.20
CA LYS A 322 11.95 -10.05 3.16
C LYS A 322 11.77 -8.86 4.10
N ARG A 323 10.54 -8.55 4.52
CA ARG A 323 10.25 -7.55 5.56
C ARG A 323 10.42 -8.13 6.96
N GLU A 324 10.05 -9.39 7.17
CA GLU A 324 10.25 -10.12 8.43
C GLU A 324 11.73 -10.35 8.72
N GLN A 325 12.49 -10.89 7.76
CA GLN A 325 13.97 -10.97 7.85
C GLN A 325 14.63 -9.61 8.15
N ARG A 326 14.11 -8.51 7.60
CA ARG A 326 14.58 -7.15 7.90
C ARG A 326 14.16 -6.63 9.28
N LYS A 327 13.08 -7.14 9.87
CA LYS A 327 12.71 -6.87 11.27
C LYS A 327 13.62 -7.67 12.19
N GLU A 328 13.80 -8.97 11.94
CA GLU A 328 14.69 -9.85 12.70
C GLU A 328 16.15 -9.39 12.70
N ALA A 329 16.68 -8.97 11.54
CA ALA A 329 18.01 -8.40 11.46
C ALA A 329 18.13 -7.12 12.30
N LYS A 330 17.07 -6.28 12.34
CA LYS A 330 17.04 -5.07 13.17
C LYS A 330 16.91 -5.37 14.66
N THR A 331 16.11 -6.36 15.06
CA THR A 331 16.00 -6.74 16.47
C THR A 331 17.28 -7.39 16.97
N LYS A 332 17.96 -8.21 16.15
CA LYS A 332 19.30 -8.75 16.44
C LYS A 332 20.35 -7.64 16.60
N VAL A 333 20.40 -6.66 15.69
CA VAL A 333 21.33 -5.51 15.83
C VAL A 333 20.97 -4.63 17.03
N ALA A 334 19.69 -4.45 17.34
CA ALA A 334 19.26 -3.71 18.52
C ALA A 334 19.64 -4.42 19.82
N SER A 335 19.51 -5.76 19.90
CA SER A 335 19.88 -6.53 21.09
C SER A 335 21.40 -6.62 21.27
N THR A 336 22.19 -6.75 20.21
CA THR A 336 23.67 -6.69 20.31
C THR A 336 24.13 -5.32 20.80
N ASN A 337 23.57 -4.24 20.27
CA ASN A 337 23.91 -2.87 20.70
C ASN A 337 23.43 -2.56 22.13
N ALA A 338 22.30 -3.16 22.56
CA ALA A 338 21.85 -3.07 23.94
C ALA A 338 22.79 -3.84 24.88
N ARG A 339 23.22 -5.05 24.51
CA ARG A 339 24.15 -5.87 25.29
C ARG A 339 25.50 -5.17 25.44
N SER A 340 26.11 -4.70 24.35
CA SER A 340 27.39 -3.97 24.40
C SER A 340 27.30 -2.67 25.19
N LYS A 341 26.13 -2.01 25.22
CA LYS A 341 25.90 -0.81 26.05
C LYS A 341 25.69 -1.13 27.54
N ILE A 342 25.16 -2.31 27.88
CA ILE A 342 25.07 -2.78 29.27
C ILE A 342 26.46 -3.18 29.77
N GLU A 343 27.21 -3.93 28.95
CA GLU A 343 28.59 -4.36 29.19
C GLU A 343 29.52 -3.16 29.39
N ALA A 344 29.44 -2.14 28.52
CA ALA A 344 30.17 -0.87 28.69
C ALA A 344 29.68 0.02 29.85
N ARG A 345 28.64 -0.39 30.61
CA ARG A 345 28.11 0.34 31.78
C ARG A 345 28.33 -0.41 33.09
N GLN A 346 28.71 -1.69 33.03
CA GLN A 346 29.39 -2.32 34.15
C GLN A 346 30.75 -1.62 34.28
N GLN A 347 31.08 -1.16 35.49
CA GLN A 347 32.43 -0.65 35.75
C GLN A 347 33.41 -1.78 35.37
N PRO A 348 34.47 -1.50 34.59
CA PRO A 348 35.44 -2.53 34.24
C PRO A 348 35.97 -3.12 35.55
N THR A 349 35.85 -4.44 35.70
CA THR A 349 36.36 -5.12 36.89
C THR A 349 37.86 -4.87 36.99
N GLU A 350 38.39 -4.79 38.22
CA GLU A 350 39.82 -4.57 38.45
C GLU A 350 40.71 -5.52 37.63
N GLN A 351 40.29 -6.79 37.53
CA GLN A 351 40.89 -7.80 36.65
C GLN A 351 40.91 -7.38 35.17
N SER A 352 39.79 -6.90 34.61
CA SER A 352 39.74 -6.44 33.21
C SER A 352 40.63 -5.21 32.95
N ILE A 353 40.81 -4.33 33.94
CA ILE A 353 41.72 -3.17 33.87
C ILE A 353 43.17 -3.66 33.86
N VAL A 354 43.50 -4.66 34.69
CA VAL A 354 44.82 -5.31 34.74
C VAL A 354 45.14 -6.03 33.43
N GLU A 355 44.25 -6.87 32.93
CA GLU A 355 44.43 -7.61 31.66
C GLU A 355 44.60 -6.64 30.48
N ALA A 356 43.80 -5.58 30.40
CA ALA A 356 43.93 -4.55 29.38
C ALA A 356 45.25 -3.77 29.47
N HIS A 357 45.77 -3.56 30.68
CA HIS A 357 47.07 -2.91 30.87
C HIS A 357 48.23 -3.88 30.55
N LEU A 358 48.18 -5.14 31.01
CA LEU A 358 49.18 -6.16 30.74
C LEU A 358 49.29 -6.48 29.24
N SER A 359 48.17 -6.58 28.52
CA SER A 359 48.17 -6.79 27.06
C SER A 359 48.69 -5.59 26.25
N GLN A 360 48.75 -4.39 26.83
CA GLN A 360 49.43 -3.22 26.24
C GLN A 360 50.94 -3.17 26.53
N LEU A 361 51.46 -3.99 27.44
CA LEU A 361 52.90 -4.10 27.68
C LEU A 361 53.56 -5.06 26.69
N SER A 362 54.77 -4.71 26.24
CA SER A 362 55.65 -5.67 25.56
C SER A 362 56.05 -6.80 26.52
N PRO A 363 56.34 -8.02 26.04
CA PRO A 363 56.67 -9.16 26.91
C PRO A 363 57.88 -8.88 27.82
N GLU A 364 58.90 -8.19 27.32
CA GLU A 364 60.04 -7.71 28.13
C GLU A 364 59.58 -6.86 29.33
N LYS A 365 58.61 -5.96 29.13
CA LYS A 365 58.05 -5.12 30.19
C LYS A 365 57.19 -5.91 31.16
N GLN A 366 56.54 -6.99 30.73
CA GLN A 366 55.81 -7.90 31.63
C GLN A 366 56.79 -8.62 32.57
N VAL A 367 57.92 -9.12 32.06
CA VAL A 367 58.99 -9.73 32.87
C VAL A 367 59.55 -8.72 33.88
N ASP A 368 59.83 -7.50 33.44
CA ASP A 368 60.28 -6.37 34.27
C ASP A 368 59.31 -5.99 35.40
N TYR A 369 58.00 -6.17 35.18
CA TYR A 369 56.98 -5.92 36.20
C TYR A 369 56.85 -7.13 37.14
N ALA A 370 56.95 -8.36 36.63
CA ALA A 370 56.94 -9.58 37.44
C ALA A 370 58.12 -9.60 38.42
N ALA A 371 59.33 -9.26 37.95
CA ALA A 371 60.52 -9.14 38.81
C ALA A 371 60.32 -8.09 39.93
N ARG A 372 59.78 -6.91 39.61
CA ARG A 372 59.50 -5.84 40.58
C ARG A 372 58.30 -6.10 41.50
N ALA A 373 57.39 -6.98 41.10
CA ALA A 373 56.31 -7.47 41.97
C ALA A 373 56.88 -8.49 42.98
N ALA A 374 57.70 -9.43 42.51
CA ALA A 374 58.39 -10.41 43.35
C ALA A 374 59.33 -9.78 44.38
N GLU A 375 60.12 -8.76 43.99
CA GLU A 375 60.96 -7.96 44.90
C GLU A 375 60.16 -7.31 46.04
N LYS A 376 58.86 -7.07 45.84
CA LYS A 376 57.95 -6.46 46.81
C LYS A 376 57.00 -7.45 47.48
N SER A 377 57.16 -8.75 47.22
CA SER A 377 56.27 -9.82 47.69
C SER A 377 54.78 -9.57 47.35
N GLN A 378 54.50 -8.98 46.18
CA GLN A 378 53.14 -8.77 45.67
C GLN A 378 52.90 -9.62 44.41
N THR A 379 51.64 -9.93 44.10
CA THR A 379 51.31 -10.55 42.81
C THR A 379 51.53 -9.56 41.66
N LEU A 380 51.74 -10.06 40.43
CA LEU A 380 51.89 -9.20 39.25
C LEU A 380 50.64 -8.31 39.06
N GLU A 381 49.45 -8.87 39.30
CA GLU A 381 48.16 -8.21 39.16
C GLU A 381 47.99 -7.05 40.16
N GLU A 382 48.21 -7.31 41.45
CA GLU A 382 48.22 -6.29 42.52
C GLU A 382 49.23 -5.17 42.23
N TYR A 383 50.44 -5.54 41.80
CA TYR A 383 51.48 -4.57 41.45
C TYR A 383 51.04 -3.68 40.27
N THR A 384 50.35 -4.25 39.27
CA THR A 384 49.76 -3.45 38.18
C THR A 384 48.62 -2.56 38.63
N LEU A 385 47.67 -3.03 39.45
CA LEU A 385 46.57 -2.21 40.00
C LEU A 385 47.12 -0.98 40.71
N ARG A 386 47.99 -1.19 41.70
CA ARG A 386 48.62 -0.13 42.50
C ARG A 386 49.39 0.88 41.64
N ARG A 387 49.94 0.46 40.51
CA ARG A 387 50.64 1.32 39.55
C ARG A 387 49.68 2.14 38.68
N ILE A 388 48.52 1.59 38.34
CA ILE A 388 47.44 2.27 37.62
C ILE A 388 46.81 3.33 38.53
N GLU A 389 46.37 2.96 39.74
CA GLU A 389 45.87 3.88 40.77
C GLU A 389 46.84 5.05 41.02
N LYS A 390 48.13 4.76 41.25
CA LYS A 390 49.16 5.80 41.47
C LYS A 390 49.35 6.72 40.25
N LYS A 391 49.13 6.22 39.04
CA LYS A 391 49.20 7.01 37.80
C LYS A 391 47.94 7.87 37.61
N GLU A 392 46.78 7.41 38.07
CA GLU A 392 45.52 8.13 38.03
C GLU A 392 45.45 9.22 39.10
N ALA A 393 45.86 8.93 40.34
CA ALA A 393 46.03 9.94 41.39
C ALA A 393 46.94 11.10 40.92
N LYS A 394 48.10 10.76 40.34
CA LYS A 394 49.05 11.74 39.77
C LYS A 394 48.52 12.49 38.53
N ARG A 395 47.46 11.99 37.87
CA ARG A 395 46.75 12.72 36.81
C ARG A 395 45.72 13.67 37.41
N GLY A 396 44.95 13.24 38.41
CA GLY A 396 44.01 14.08 39.14
C GLY A 396 44.68 15.30 39.79
N GLU A 397 45.84 15.12 40.42
CA GLU A 397 46.63 16.22 41.00
C GLU A 397 47.16 17.23 39.96
N LYS A 398 47.24 16.86 38.67
CA LYS A 398 47.82 17.71 37.62
C LYS A 398 46.81 18.53 36.82
N GLU A 399 45.51 18.33 36.98
CA GLU A 399 44.48 19.16 36.35
C GLU A 399 43.43 19.68 37.34
N PRO A 400 43.69 20.87 37.91
CA PRO A 400 42.62 21.82 38.25
C PRO A 400 42.70 23.13 37.45
N GLY A 401 43.59 23.23 36.44
CA GLY A 401 44.16 24.52 36.01
C GLY A 401 44.14 24.93 34.54
N ASN A 402 43.41 24.27 33.61
CA ASN A 402 43.25 24.84 32.24
C ASN A 402 42.05 24.34 31.39
N GLN A 403 40.85 24.16 31.96
CA GLN A 403 39.63 23.94 31.15
C GLN A 403 38.50 24.88 31.60
N GLY A 404 38.71 26.17 31.35
CA GLY A 404 37.70 27.21 31.55
C GLY A 404 36.53 27.09 30.58
N GLU A 405 35.33 27.16 31.12
CA GLU A 405 34.04 27.10 30.44
C GLU A 405 33.88 28.06 29.25
N LYS A 406 33.17 27.58 28.22
CA LYS A 406 32.22 28.41 27.45
C LYS A 406 30.90 27.66 27.28
N ILE A 407 30.10 27.62 28.35
CA ILE A 407 28.68 27.23 28.30
C ILE A 407 27.88 28.42 28.83
N ALA A 408 27.12 29.08 27.96
CA ALA A 408 26.27 30.19 28.34
C ALA A 408 24.86 29.69 28.74
N PRO A 409 24.19 30.32 29.72
CA PRO A 409 22.86 29.91 30.17
C PRO A 409 21.77 30.32 29.17
N VAL A 410 20.73 29.49 29.03
CA VAL A 410 19.56 29.76 28.18
C VAL A 410 18.36 30.08 29.07
N GLU A 411 17.99 31.36 29.15
CA GLU A 411 16.68 31.77 29.67
C GLU A 411 15.57 31.51 28.64
N THR A 412 14.43 30.99 29.10
CA THR A 412 13.22 30.84 28.28
C THR A 412 12.15 31.85 28.69
N LYS A 413 11.82 32.80 27.81
CA LYS A 413 10.57 33.59 27.89
C LYS A 413 9.82 33.53 26.55
N GLY A 414 8.60 33.01 26.59
CA GLY A 414 7.75 32.89 25.40
C GLY A 414 7.14 34.22 24.96
N LYS A 415 6.68 34.30 23.70
CA LYS A 415 5.77 35.36 23.22
C LYS A 415 5.03 34.96 21.94
N SER A 416 3.92 35.66 21.71
CA SER A 416 2.79 35.28 20.86
C SER A 416 2.99 35.53 19.35
N GLU A 417 2.22 34.79 18.54
CA GLU A 417 2.26 34.89 17.08
C GLU A 417 1.58 36.18 16.56
N LYS A 418 2.37 37.09 15.98
CA LYS A 418 1.89 38.04 14.96
C LYS A 418 2.48 37.65 13.61
N ILE A 419 1.64 37.37 12.63
CA ILE A 419 2.08 36.93 11.30
C ILE A 419 2.74 38.10 10.56
N ALA A 420 4.07 38.12 10.59
CA ALA A 420 4.86 39.23 10.07
C ALA A 420 4.78 39.36 8.51
N PRO A 421 4.83 40.59 7.96
CA PRO A 421 4.52 40.88 6.56
C PRO A 421 5.44 40.24 5.50
N TRP A 422 6.56 39.65 5.90
CA TRP A 422 7.42 38.88 4.99
C TRP A 422 6.78 37.55 4.52
N LYS A 423 5.85 36.98 5.30
CA LYS A 423 5.10 35.77 4.93
C LYS A 423 4.24 36.02 3.67
N ALA A 424 3.62 37.20 3.58
CA ALA A 424 2.84 37.64 2.41
C ALA A 424 3.71 37.85 1.15
N LYS A 425 4.87 38.53 1.27
CA LYS A 425 5.82 38.68 0.15
C LYS A 425 6.36 37.33 -0.37
N ARG A 426 6.48 36.32 0.49
CA ARG A 426 6.90 34.96 0.09
C ARG A 426 5.81 34.23 -0.69
N MET A 427 4.53 34.39 -0.33
CA MET A 427 3.39 33.85 -1.10
C MET A 427 3.36 34.44 -2.52
N LEU A 428 3.43 35.77 -2.64
CA LEU A 428 3.40 36.47 -3.94
C LEU A 428 4.55 36.04 -4.88
N LYS A 429 5.77 35.86 -4.33
CA LYS A 429 6.94 35.42 -5.13
C LYS A 429 6.85 33.95 -5.55
N GLN A 430 6.17 33.10 -4.77
CA GLN A 430 5.89 31.71 -5.15
C GLN A 430 4.86 31.65 -6.29
N GLU A 431 3.79 32.43 -6.19
CA GLU A 431 2.73 32.52 -7.20
C GLU A 431 3.27 33.03 -8.55
N GLN A 432 4.13 34.06 -8.54
CA GLN A 432 4.84 34.53 -9.75
C GLN A 432 5.71 33.44 -10.38
N LYS A 433 6.37 32.59 -9.57
CA LYS A 433 7.20 31.49 -10.07
C LYS A 433 6.35 30.38 -10.71
N ASP A 434 5.23 30.03 -10.10
CA ASP A 434 4.32 29.01 -10.62
C ASP A 434 3.60 29.50 -11.90
N ASN A 435 3.26 30.78 -11.99
CA ASN A 435 2.74 31.38 -13.22
C ASN A 435 3.79 31.42 -14.34
N ARG A 436 5.06 31.72 -14.04
CA ARG A 436 6.17 31.64 -15.02
C ARG A 436 6.43 30.21 -15.49
N ALA A 437 6.29 29.21 -14.61
CA ALA A 437 6.37 27.79 -14.97
C ALA A 437 5.21 27.34 -15.87
N LYS A 438 3.98 27.78 -15.59
CA LYS A 438 2.81 27.54 -16.46
C LYS A 438 2.99 28.17 -17.85
N LEU A 439 3.51 29.40 -17.92
CA LEU A 439 3.83 30.09 -19.18
C LEU A 439 4.91 29.35 -20.00
N ALA A 440 6.01 28.94 -19.37
CA ALA A 440 7.04 28.12 -20.02
C ALA A 440 6.51 26.77 -20.53
N GLY A 441 5.59 26.13 -19.79
CA GLY A 441 4.88 24.94 -20.27
C GLY A 441 4.03 25.22 -21.51
N LYS A 442 3.30 26.34 -21.53
CA LYS A 442 2.41 26.75 -22.63
C LYS A 442 3.18 27.15 -23.90
N LEU A 443 4.37 27.75 -23.75
CA LEU A 443 5.30 28.03 -24.86
C LEU A 443 5.85 26.73 -25.47
N LYS A 444 6.26 25.76 -24.65
CA LYS A 444 6.75 24.45 -25.13
C LYS A 444 5.69 23.65 -25.88
N THR A 445 4.41 23.72 -25.51
CA THR A 445 3.33 23.12 -26.31
C THR A 445 3.07 23.89 -27.60
N ARG A 446 3.11 25.22 -27.61
CA ARG A 446 2.95 26.02 -28.84
C ARG A 446 4.02 25.68 -29.88
N HIS A 447 5.29 25.66 -29.49
CA HIS A 447 6.41 25.33 -30.37
C HIS A 447 6.37 23.89 -30.92
N LYS A 448 5.74 22.96 -30.19
CA LYS A 448 5.51 21.58 -30.65
C LYS A 448 4.32 21.45 -31.61
N VAL A 449 3.37 22.38 -31.57
CA VAL A 449 2.27 22.44 -32.54
C VAL A 449 2.76 23.06 -33.85
N THR A 450 3.51 24.18 -33.81
CA THR A 450 4.05 24.81 -35.04
C THR A 450 5.00 23.87 -35.79
N LYS A 451 5.94 23.22 -35.08
CA LYS A 451 6.87 22.26 -35.71
C LYS A 451 6.19 21.00 -36.27
N ASN A 452 4.96 20.70 -35.86
CA ASN A 452 4.15 19.64 -36.44
C ASN A 452 3.29 20.13 -37.63
N ALA A 453 3.05 21.43 -37.77
CA ALA A 453 2.38 22.02 -38.92
C ALA A 453 3.37 22.16 -40.10
N GLU A 454 4.57 22.69 -39.85
CA GLU A 454 5.66 22.81 -40.83
C GLU A 454 6.02 21.46 -41.48
N MET A 455 6.03 20.36 -40.71
CA MET A 455 6.27 19.00 -41.26
C MET A 455 5.10 18.41 -42.06
N ASN A 456 3.95 19.07 -42.07
CA ASN A 456 2.75 18.63 -42.79
C ASN A 456 2.44 19.48 -44.02
N GLU A 457 2.92 20.72 -44.08
CA GLU A 457 2.78 21.61 -45.25
C GLU A 457 3.77 21.22 -46.37
N GLY A 458 5.01 20.84 -46.03
CA GLY A 458 6.02 20.34 -46.98
C GLY A 458 5.76 18.96 -47.59
N LYS A 459 4.48 18.57 -47.77
CA LYS A 459 4.05 17.31 -48.40
C LYS A 459 2.87 17.44 -49.38
N ASN A 460 2.41 18.67 -49.66
CA ASN A 460 1.28 18.92 -50.55
C ASN A 460 1.65 19.67 -51.85
N GLU A 461 2.94 19.96 -52.10
CA GLU A 461 3.37 20.77 -53.27
C GLU A 461 4.09 19.96 -54.38
N GLU A 462 4.44 18.70 -54.15
CA GLU A 462 4.87 17.77 -55.22
C GLU A 462 3.71 16.84 -55.58
N GLY A 463 2.90 17.22 -56.59
CA GLY A 463 1.75 16.41 -56.98
C GLY A 463 0.73 17.05 -57.93
N VAL A 464 1.13 18.02 -58.76
CA VAL A 464 0.30 18.57 -59.86
C VAL A 464 1.09 18.50 -61.17
N GLU A 465 1.37 17.28 -61.62
CA GLU A 465 1.76 16.99 -62.99
C GLU A 465 0.85 15.89 -63.55
N ASP A 466 0.32 16.18 -64.74
CA ASP A 466 -0.26 15.30 -65.75
C ASP A 466 -1.10 14.08 -65.31
N LYS A 467 -2.43 14.31 -65.29
CA LYS A 467 -3.40 13.27 -65.62
C LYS A 467 -3.89 13.42 -67.05
N ALA A 468 -3.00 13.12 -67.99
CA ALA A 468 -3.42 12.71 -69.32
C ALA A 468 -4.04 11.29 -69.25
N GLU A 469 -5.21 11.18 -69.86
CA GLU A 469 -5.89 9.97 -70.35
C GLU A 469 -5.46 8.58 -69.84
N ASP A 470 -6.33 7.92 -69.07
CA ASP A 470 -6.30 6.45 -68.92
C ASP A 470 -7.70 5.86 -69.16
N LYS A 471 -8.01 5.59 -70.44
CA LYS A 471 -9.31 5.12 -70.95
C LYS A 471 -9.45 3.59 -70.88
N THR A 472 -9.35 2.98 -69.70
CA THR A 472 -9.34 1.49 -69.58
C THR A 472 -10.24 0.88 -68.50
N PHE A 473 -11.25 1.60 -67.98
CA PHE A 473 -12.14 1.08 -66.91
C PHE A 473 -13.57 0.64 -67.34
N MET A 474 -13.88 0.58 -68.64
CA MET A 474 -15.18 0.08 -69.13
C MET A 474 -15.18 -1.40 -69.56
N GLU A 475 -14.03 -2.05 -69.69
CA GLU A 475 -13.93 -3.37 -70.35
C GLU A 475 -13.99 -4.59 -69.40
N LYS A 476 -14.25 -4.39 -68.10
CA LYS A 476 -14.26 -5.49 -67.11
C LYS A 476 -15.64 -5.92 -66.61
N ALA A 477 -16.72 -5.35 -67.16
CA ALA A 477 -18.10 -5.70 -66.82
C ALA A 477 -18.67 -6.90 -67.63
N ALA A 478 -18.00 -7.33 -68.70
CA ALA A 478 -18.56 -8.28 -69.69
C ALA A 478 -18.17 -9.77 -69.50
N ARG A 479 -17.70 -10.20 -68.31
CA ARG A 479 -17.19 -11.58 -68.08
C ARG A 479 -17.84 -12.37 -66.93
N PHE A 480 -19.04 -12.00 -66.49
CA PHE A 480 -19.86 -12.79 -65.55
C PHE A 480 -21.28 -13.07 -66.07
N GLY A 481 -21.39 -13.36 -67.37
CA GLY A 481 -22.61 -13.89 -67.98
C GLY A 481 -22.65 -15.41 -68.00
N ALA A 482 -23.80 -15.97 -67.62
CA ALA A 482 -24.26 -17.34 -67.91
C ALA A 482 -23.44 -18.56 -67.41
N VAL A 483 -23.76 -19.03 -66.20
CA VAL A 483 -23.89 -20.48 -65.92
C VAL A 483 -25.18 -20.73 -65.14
N ALA A 484 -26.32 -20.63 -65.83
CA ALA A 484 -27.59 -21.14 -65.32
C ALA A 484 -27.66 -22.65 -65.59
N LYS A 485 -27.75 -23.47 -64.54
CA LYS A 485 -28.02 -24.91 -64.69
C LYS A 485 -29.53 -25.12 -64.84
N PRO A 486 -30.00 -25.86 -65.85
CA PRO A 486 -31.41 -26.25 -65.91
C PRO A 486 -31.72 -27.27 -64.82
N ILE A 487 -32.82 -27.05 -64.09
CA ILE A 487 -33.43 -28.07 -63.25
C ILE A 487 -34.22 -28.99 -64.18
N ALA A 488 -33.72 -30.21 -64.39
CA ALA A 488 -34.48 -31.24 -65.08
C ALA A 488 -35.51 -31.85 -64.12
N VAL A 489 -36.78 -31.72 -64.48
CA VAL A 489 -37.90 -32.45 -63.86
C VAL A 489 -37.97 -33.83 -64.51
N ALA A 490 -38.00 -34.90 -63.71
CA ALA A 490 -38.35 -36.25 -64.15
C ALA A 490 -38.86 -37.09 -62.98
N ALA A 491 -39.92 -37.88 -63.24
CA ALA A 491 -40.67 -38.76 -62.33
C ALA A 491 -41.48 -38.02 -61.25
#